data_AF-H6LJL1-F1
#
_entry.id   AF-H6LJL1-F1
#
_cell.length_a   1.000
_cell.length_b   1.000
_cell.length_c   1.000
_cell.angle_alpha   90.00
_cell.angle_beta   90.00
_cell.angle_gamma   90.00
#
_symmetry.space_group_name_H-M   'P 1'
#
loop_
_entity.id
_entity.type
_entity.pdbx_description
1 polymer ?
#
loop_
_entity_poly.entity_id
_entity_poly.type
_entity_poly.pdbx_seq_one_letter_code
_entity_poly.pdbx_strand_id
1 'polypeptide(L)'
;MNHIIFVLTCRDLKRTLSLRTFVIWIALAAIAVFFFFTSNGYVELVEHNHVEFMAIFLPQIIFGAWAVMSVYFDLVAADREHNVLDCILCSGVTKGQVFRAKLITIVVNSLLLSFIYLIPITVIIATLSDVNMALTVLKYLLPLWGYIMVFAAMGVMISVLARSSKAAMIWSMASGLILMPRFFVMIVEGIGNALKLSKKVIDEISLISPGIMMETLSKPENTESWMIASMGFTIAVVVMITIAYFTFENQDEYNYGD
;
A
#
# COMPACT_ATOMS: atom_id res chain seq x y z
N MET A 1 -9.89 13.57 -24.99
CA MET A 1 -8.76 13.36 -24.06
C MET A 1 -9.17 12.56 -22.82
N ASN A 2 -10.21 12.96 -22.08
CA ASN A 2 -10.64 12.23 -20.86
C ASN A 2 -11.17 10.81 -21.10
N HIS A 3 -11.79 10.56 -22.27
CA HIS A 3 -12.29 9.22 -22.62
C HIS A 3 -11.19 8.17 -22.73
N ILE A 4 -10.02 8.53 -23.28
CA ILE A 4 -8.88 7.60 -23.43
C ILE A 4 -8.34 7.19 -22.05
N ILE A 5 -8.14 8.17 -21.17
CA ILE A 5 -7.69 7.93 -19.79
C ILE A 5 -8.68 7.02 -19.07
N PHE A 6 -9.98 7.28 -19.21
CA PHE A 6 -11.02 6.45 -18.61
C PHE A 6 -10.99 5.00 -19.10
N VAL A 7 -10.87 4.78 -20.42
CA VAL A 7 -10.79 3.42 -20.99
C VAL A 7 -9.55 2.68 -20.50
N LEU A 8 -8.39 3.36 -20.45
CA LEU A 8 -7.14 2.78 -19.94
C LEU A 8 -7.26 2.44 -18.45
N THR A 9 -7.84 3.34 -17.64
CA THR A 9 -8.12 3.08 -16.23
C THR A 9 -9.06 1.89 -16.03
N CYS A 10 -10.14 1.78 -16.81
CA CYS A 10 -11.06 0.63 -16.71
C CYS A 10 -10.35 -0.69 -17.05
N ARG A 11 -9.49 -0.69 -18.08
CA ARG A 11 -8.69 -1.84 -18.45
C ARG A 11 -7.73 -2.25 -17.32
N ASP A 12 -7.02 -1.27 -16.76
CA ASP A 12 -6.05 -1.48 -15.70
C ASP A 12 -6.72 -1.91 -14.39
N LEU A 13 -7.90 -1.37 -14.07
CA LEU A 13 -8.74 -1.81 -12.95
C LEU A 13 -9.18 -3.27 -13.12
N LYS A 14 -9.65 -3.66 -14.30
CA LYS A 14 -10.05 -5.05 -14.57
C LYS A 14 -8.87 -6.02 -14.42
N ARG A 15 -7.68 -5.58 -14.80
CA ARG A 15 -6.45 -6.37 -14.67
C ARG A 15 -6.00 -6.52 -13.22
N THR A 16 -6.01 -5.42 -12.46
CA THR A 16 -5.59 -5.39 -11.05
C THR A 16 -6.60 -6.08 -10.13
N LEU A 17 -7.90 -5.98 -10.42
CA LEU A 17 -8.99 -6.66 -9.71
C LEU A 17 -9.23 -8.08 -10.25
N SER A 18 -8.16 -8.86 -10.31
CA SER A 18 -8.23 -10.28 -10.64
C SER A 18 -8.77 -11.11 -9.48
N LEU A 19 -9.21 -12.35 -9.77
CA LEU A 19 -9.58 -13.34 -8.74
C LEU A 19 -8.48 -13.50 -7.70
N ARG A 20 -7.20 -13.51 -8.13
CA ARG A 20 -6.03 -13.59 -7.25
C ARG A 20 -6.02 -12.48 -6.20
N THR A 21 -6.27 -11.25 -6.64
CA THR A 21 -6.33 -10.08 -5.75
C THR A 21 -7.43 -10.25 -4.71
N PHE A 22 -8.64 -10.61 -5.13
CA PHE A 22 -9.74 -10.84 -4.20
C PHE A 22 -9.43 -11.96 -3.20
N VAL A 23 -8.87 -13.08 -3.65
CA VAL A 23 -8.51 -14.21 -2.77
C VAL A 23 -7.49 -13.77 -1.72
N ILE A 24 -6.44 -13.02 -2.09
CA ILE A 24 -5.43 -12.53 -1.16
C ILE A 24 -6.07 -11.60 -0.11
N TRP A 25 -6.90 -10.66 -0.54
CA TRP A 25 -7.49 -9.66 0.36
C TRP A 25 -8.59 -10.22 1.26
N ILE A 26 -9.40 -11.16 0.76
CA ILE A 26 -10.38 -11.89 1.57
C ILE A 26 -9.66 -12.77 2.59
N ALA A 27 -8.60 -13.48 2.20
CA ALA A 27 -7.79 -14.27 3.13
C ALA A 27 -7.17 -13.36 4.21
N LEU A 28 -6.64 -12.20 3.83
CA LEU A 28 -6.07 -11.24 4.77
C LEU A 28 -7.12 -10.70 5.76
N ALA A 29 -8.34 -10.41 5.28
CA ALA A 29 -9.44 -10.01 6.14
C ALA A 29 -9.89 -11.14 7.08
N ALA A 30 -9.99 -12.38 6.58
CA ALA A 30 -10.32 -13.55 7.40
C ALA A 30 -9.26 -13.81 8.49
N ILE A 31 -7.98 -13.64 8.14
CA ILE A 31 -6.88 -13.71 9.10
C ILE A 31 -7.02 -12.59 10.15
N ALA A 32 -7.41 -11.38 9.76
CA ALA A 32 -7.66 -10.30 10.71
C ALA A 32 -8.80 -10.59 11.66
N VAL A 33 -9.90 -11.15 11.16
CA VAL A 33 -11.00 -11.64 12.00
C VAL A 33 -10.50 -12.72 12.96
N PHE A 34 -9.73 -13.69 12.48
CA PHE A 34 -9.16 -14.74 13.31
C PHE A 34 -8.28 -14.15 14.43
N PHE A 35 -7.33 -13.28 14.08
CA PHE A 35 -6.46 -12.63 15.06
C PHE A 35 -7.24 -11.76 16.05
N PHE A 36 -8.31 -11.10 15.62
CA PHE A 36 -9.16 -10.32 16.50
C PHE A 36 -9.77 -11.19 17.62
N PHE A 37 -10.21 -12.42 17.32
CA PHE A 37 -10.74 -13.35 18.31
C PHE A 37 -9.66 -14.06 19.15
N THR A 38 -8.49 -14.37 18.56
CA THR A 38 -7.43 -15.11 19.28
C THR A 38 -6.50 -14.21 20.08
N SER A 39 -6.48 -12.91 19.80
CA SER A 39 -5.77 -11.90 20.58
C SER A 39 -6.66 -11.32 21.67
N ASN A 40 -6.13 -10.39 22.47
CA ASN A 40 -6.90 -9.66 23.47
C ASN A 40 -8.00 -8.77 22.86
N GLY A 41 -8.07 -8.60 21.54
CA GLY A 41 -9.04 -7.71 20.88
C GLY A 41 -10.51 -8.02 21.21
N TYR A 42 -10.90 -9.29 21.30
CA TYR A 42 -12.25 -9.68 21.72
C TYR A 42 -12.53 -9.35 23.18
N VAL A 43 -11.61 -9.73 24.07
CA VAL A 43 -11.74 -9.51 25.53
C VAL A 43 -11.80 -8.01 25.82
N GLU A 44 -10.96 -7.23 25.16
CA GLU A 44 -10.88 -5.78 25.36
C GLU A 44 -12.08 -5.03 24.77
N LEU A 45 -12.66 -5.53 23.67
CA LEU A 45 -13.91 -5.01 23.13
C LEU A 45 -15.08 -5.28 24.09
N VAL A 46 -15.18 -6.51 24.62
CA VAL A 46 -16.35 -6.94 25.41
C VAL A 46 -16.28 -6.45 26.86
N GLU A 47 -15.08 -6.44 27.47
CA GLU A 47 -14.89 -6.10 28.88
C GLU A 47 -14.53 -4.63 29.11
N HIS A 48 -13.79 -4.02 28.17
CA HIS A 48 -13.27 -2.65 28.32
C HIS A 48 -13.85 -1.64 27.32
N ASN A 49 -14.74 -2.09 26.40
CA ASN A 49 -15.30 -1.25 25.33
C ASN A 49 -14.20 -0.50 24.55
N HIS A 50 -13.06 -1.15 24.35
CA HIS A 50 -11.92 -0.58 23.65
C HIS A 50 -11.50 -1.48 22.50
N VAL A 51 -11.11 -0.87 21.37
CA VAL A 51 -10.65 -1.59 20.18
C VAL A 51 -9.17 -1.33 20.03
N GLU A 52 -8.36 -2.33 20.39
CA GLU A 52 -6.92 -2.25 20.18
C GLU A 52 -6.58 -2.22 18.69
N PHE A 53 -5.82 -1.19 18.28
CA PHE A 53 -5.33 -1.04 16.92
C PHE A 53 -4.52 -2.26 16.44
N MET A 54 -3.67 -2.81 17.30
CA MET A 54 -2.82 -3.94 16.93
C MET A 54 -3.63 -5.21 16.66
N ALA A 55 -4.73 -5.46 17.39
CA ALA A 55 -5.58 -6.62 17.15
C ALA A 55 -6.23 -6.59 15.75
N ILE A 56 -6.53 -5.40 15.22
CA ILE A 56 -7.13 -5.22 13.90
C ILE A 56 -6.07 -5.28 12.80
N PHE A 57 -4.95 -4.59 12.97
CA PHE A 57 -4.00 -4.32 11.89
C PHE A 57 -2.79 -5.24 11.83
N LEU A 58 -2.61 -6.15 12.80
CA LEU A 58 -1.47 -7.07 12.82
C LEU A 58 -1.27 -7.83 11.49
N PRO A 59 -2.31 -8.37 10.81
CA PRO A 59 -2.11 -9.03 9.52
C PRO A 59 -1.67 -8.09 8.41
N GLN A 60 -2.13 -6.84 8.40
CA GLN A 60 -1.63 -5.82 7.48
C GLN A 60 -0.17 -5.45 7.78
N ILE A 61 0.20 -5.35 9.05
CA ILE A 61 1.59 -5.08 9.46
C ILE A 61 2.55 -6.18 8.99
N ILE A 62 2.09 -7.44 9.02
CA ILE A 62 2.90 -8.60 8.62
C ILE A 62 2.84 -8.82 7.09
N PHE A 63 1.65 -9.00 6.52
CA PHE A 63 1.50 -9.44 5.13
C PHE A 63 1.05 -8.34 4.17
N GLY A 64 0.66 -7.17 4.69
CA GLY A 64 0.07 -6.07 3.93
C GLY A 64 0.96 -5.55 2.82
N ALA A 65 2.24 -5.31 3.11
CA ALA A 65 3.21 -4.83 2.14
C ALA A 65 3.27 -5.73 0.89
N TRP A 66 3.33 -7.05 1.08
CA TRP A 66 3.33 -8.01 -0.01
C TRP A 66 1.97 -8.13 -0.69
N ALA A 67 0.88 -8.13 0.07
CA ALA A 67 -0.48 -8.17 -0.47
C ALA A 67 -0.71 -6.99 -1.43
N VAL A 68 -0.34 -5.78 -1.02
CA VAL A 68 -0.46 -4.57 -1.85
C VAL A 68 0.47 -4.65 -3.05
N MET A 69 1.76 -4.92 -2.86
CA MET A 69 2.70 -4.94 -3.98
C MET A 69 2.41 -6.02 -5.01
N SER A 70 1.86 -7.17 -4.60
CA SER A 70 1.44 -8.25 -5.52
C SER A 70 0.36 -7.83 -6.53
N VAL A 71 -0.31 -6.69 -6.29
CA VAL A 71 -1.34 -6.12 -7.18
C VAL A 71 -0.74 -5.12 -8.16
N TYR A 72 0.35 -4.44 -7.81
CA TYR A 72 0.86 -3.29 -8.56
C TYR A 72 2.23 -3.50 -9.22
N PHE A 73 2.98 -4.54 -8.84
CA PHE A 73 4.34 -4.77 -9.35
C PHE A 73 4.41 -4.95 -10.88
N ASP A 74 3.37 -5.49 -11.50
CA ASP A 74 3.32 -5.80 -12.94
C ASP A 74 2.52 -4.76 -13.75
N LEU A 75 2.06 -3.67 -13.13
CA LEU A 75 1.13 -2.72 -13.73
C LEU A 75 1.67 -2.04 -15.00
N VAL A 76 2.98 -1.74 -15.03
CA VAL A 76 3.69 -1.17 -16.20
C VAL A 76 4.63 -2.21 -16.81
N ALA A 77 5.34 -2.97 -15.98
CA ALA A 77 6.32 -3.97 -16.42
C ALA A 77 5.71 -4.99 -17.39
N ALA A 78 4.47 -5.43 -17.17
CA ALA A 78 3.86 -6.42 -18.05
C ALA A 78 3.22 -5.81 -19.31
N ASP A 79 2.83 -4.53 -19.29
CA ASP A 79 2.44 -3.83 -20.52
C ASP A 79 3.66 -3.68 -21.45
N ARG A 80 4.86 -3.52 -20.89
CA ARG A 80 6.14 -3.52 -21.62
C ARG A 80 6.54 -4.91 -22.11
N GLU A 81 6.56 -5.90 -21.22
CA GLU A 81 7.01 -7.27 -21.55
C GLU A 81 6.15 -7.92 -22.65
N HIS A 82 4.88 -7.53 -22.77
CA HIS A 82 3.98 -8.02 -23.82
C HIS A 82 3.83 -7.07 -25.01
N ASN A 83 4.66 -6.02 -25.12
CA ASN A 83 4.61 -5.00 -26.18
C ASN A 83 3.23 -4.31 -26.35
N VAL A 84 2.39 -4.37 -25.31
CA VAL A 84 1.08 -3.71 -25.29
C VAL A 84 1.28 -2.20 -25.18
N LEU A 85 2.32 -1.75 -24.48
CA LEU A 85 2.65 -0.34 -24.35
C LEU A 85 2.97 0.29 -25.72
N ASP A 86 3.74 -0.39 -26.57
CA ASP A 86 4.03 0.06 -27.94
C ASP A 86 2.77 0.22 -28.77
N CYS A 87 1.84 -0.74 -28.69
CA CYS A 87 0.56 -0.66 -29.39
C CYS A 87 -0.25 0.57 -28.94
N ILE A 88 -0.24 0.89 -27.64
CA ILE A 88 -0.94 2.07 -27.10
C ILE A 88 -0.27 3.36 -27.61
N LEU A 89 1.06 3.44 -27.57
CA LEU A 89 1.79 4.63 -28.03
C LEU A 89 1.61 4.86 -29.53
N CYS A 90 1.64 3.80 -30.35
CA CYS A 90 1.36 3.85 -31.80
C CYS A 90 -0.06 4.30 -32.13
N SER A 91 -1.03 4.15 -31.22
CA SER A 91 -2.41 4.62 -31.41
C SER A 91 -2.59 6.14 -31.21
N GLY A 92 -1.50 6.87 -30.99
CA GLY A 92 -1.51 8.32 -30.77
C GLY A 92 -1.74 8.73 -29.31
N VAL A 93 -1.65 7.79 -28.37
CA VAL A 93 -1.77 8.06 -26.93
C VAL A 93 -0.41 8.48 -26.37
N THR A 94 -0.38 9.58 -25.64
CA THR A 94 0.85 10.08 -25.01
C THR A 94 1.22 9.27 -23.76
N LYS A 95 2.53 9.15 -23.46
CA LYS A 95 3.02 8.54 -22.21
C LYS A 95 2.39 9.17 -20.96
N GLY A 96 2.23 10.50 -20.94
CA GLY A 96 1.59 11.20 -19.83
C GLY A 96 0.13 10.76 -19.58
N GLN A 97 -0.63 10.45 -20.64
CA GLN A 97 -2.00 9.94 -20.50
C GLN A 97 -2.01 8.51 -19.94
N VAL A 98 -1.08 7.65 -20.37
CA VAL A 98 -0.91 6.29 -19.82
C VAL A 98 -0.59 6.36 -18.34
N PHE A 99 0.40 7.17 -17.95
CA PHE A 99 0.80 7.28 -16.55
C PHE A 99 -0.33 7.84 -15.66
N ARG A 100 -1.07 8.85 -16.14
CA ARG A 100 -2.25 9.36 -15.41
C ARG A 100 -3.32 8.28 -15.22
N ALA A 101 -3.57 7.43 -16.22
CA ALA A 101 -4.51 6.32 -16.08
C ALA A 101 -4.06 5.31 -15.01
N LYS A 102 -2.75 5.02 -14.94
CA LYS A 102 -2.15 4.16 -13.90
C LYS A 102 -2.29 4.79 -12.51
N LEU A 103 -2.07 6.09 -12.39
CA LEU A 103 -2.22 6.83 -11.13
C LEU A 103 -3.68 6.82 -10.62
N ILE A 104 -4.66 7.02 -11.50
CA ILE A 104 -6.07 6.92 -11.11
C ILE A 104 -6.40 5.49 -10.68
N THR A 105 -5.85 4.49 -11.39
CA THR A 105 -6.04 3.08 -11.05
C THR A 105 -5.53 2.76 -9.65
N ILE A 106 -4.32 3.20 -9.27
CA ILE A 106 -3.79 2.93 -7.93
C ILE A 106 -4.62 3.61 -6.84
N VAL A 107 -5.11 4.83 -7.07
CA VAL A 107 -5.93 5.58 -6.09
C VAL A 107 -7.27 4.89 -5.87
N VAL A 108 -7.98 4.54 -6.96
CA VAL A 108 -9.29 3.89 -6.88
C VAL A 108 -9.17 2.48 -6.30
N ASN A 109 -8.19 1.71 -6.76
CA ASN A 109 -8.02 0.33 -6.33
C ASN A 109 -7.53 0.25 -4.88
N SER A 110 -6.58 1.09 -4.45
CA SER A 110 -6.15 1.14 -3.03
C SER A 110 -7.30 1.46 -2.09
N LEU A 111 -8.18 2.39 -2.47
CA LEU A 111 -9.36 2.72 -1.69
C LEU A 111 -10.32 1.52 -1.61
N LEU A 112 -10.59 0.86 -2.74
CA LEU A 112 -11.44 -0.34 -2.76
C LEU A 112 -10.89 -1.46 -1.88
N LEU A 113 -9.59 -1.73 -1.96
CA LEU A 113 -8.93 -2.75 -1.14
C LEU A 113 -8.98 -2.42 0.36
N SER A 114 -8.86 -1.15 0.73
CA SER A 114 -9.03 -0.70 2.12
C SER A 114 -10.42 -1.03 2.68
N PHE A 115 -11.48 -0.89 1.86
CA PHE A 115 -12.83 -1.29 2.23
C PHE A 115 -12.97 -2.81 2.35
N ILE A 116 -12.43 -3.58 1.40
CA ILE A 116 -12.49 -5.06 1.44
C ILE A 116 -11.87 -5.59 2.74
N TYR A 117 -10.80 -4.96 3.22
CA TYR A 117 -10.16 -5.34 4.48
C TYR A 117 -10.95 -4.93 5.72
N LEU A 118 -11.49 -3.71 5.77
CA LEU A 118 -12.14 -3.18 6.97
C LEU A 118 -13.59 -3.63 7.17
N ILE A 119 -14.34 -3.88 6.09
CA ILE A 119 -15.76 -4.24 6.17
C ILE A 119 -15.99 -5.49 7.05
N PRO A 120 -15.29 -6.62 6.85
CA PRO A 120 -15.53 -7.83 7.65
C PRO A 120 -15.31 -7.60 9.15
N ILE A 121 -14.27 -6.86 9.52
CA ILE A 121 -13.94 -6.56 10.91
C ILE A 121 -14.99 -5.62 11.52
N THR A 122 -15.43 -4.61 10.76
CA THR A 122 -16.46 -3.65 11.20
C THR A 122 -17.79 -4.35 11.44
N VAL A 123 -18.17 -5.30 10.57
CA VAL A 123 -19.39 -6.10 10.74
C VAL A 123 -19.33 -6.92 12.02
N ILE A 124 -18.19 -7.56 12.31
CA ILE A 124 -18.02 -8.36 13.52
C ILE A 124 -18.10 -7.48 14.77
N ILE A 125 -17.41 -6.33 14.78
CA ILE A 125 -17.48 -5.39 15.91
C ILE A 125 -18.92 -4.89 16.11
N ALA A 126 -19.65 -4.59 15.04
CA ALA A 126 -21.06 -4.19 15.12
C ALA A 126 -22.00 -5.29 15.65
N THR A 127 -21.63 -6.57 15.47
CA THR A 127 -22.40 -7.69 16.05
C THR A 127 -22.08 -7.96 17.52
N LEU A 128 -20.90 -7.56 17.98
CA LEU A 128 -20.40 -7.84 19.33
C LEU A 128 -20.53 -6.64 20.29
N SER A 129 -20.69 -5.43 19.75
CA SER A 129 -20.72 -4.16 20.50
C SER A 129 -21.72 -3.18 19.86
N ASP A 130 -21.73 -1.92 20.33
CA ASP A 130 -22.59 -0.86 19.82
C ASP A 130 -22.19 -0.36 18.42
N VAL A 131 -23.18 0.09 17.66
CA VAL A 131 -22.99 0.71 16.32
C VAL A 131 -22.02 1.89 16.37
N ASN A 132 -21.99 2.63 17.48
CA ASN A 132 -21.05 3.75 17.68
C ASN A 132 -19.59 3.27 17.75
N MET A 133 -19.34 2.08 18.29
CA MET A 133 -18.00 1.51 18.34
C MET A 133 -17.55 1.02 16.97
N ALA A 134 -18.46 0.42 16.19
CA ALA A 134 -18.22 0.06 14.80
C ALA A 134 -17.89 1.29 13.92
N LEU A 135 -18.55 2.44 14.17
CA LEU A 135 -18.23 3.70 13.47
C LEU A 135 -16.83 4.23 13.82
N THR A 136 -16.28 3.89 14.99
CA THR A 136 -14.91 4.26 15.35
C THR A 136 -13.88 3.56 14.45
N VAL A 137 -14.18 2.35 13.98
CA VAL A 137 -13.32 1.60 13.03
C VAL A 137 -13.20 2.32 11.69
N LEU A 138 -14.23 3.07 11.28
CA LEU A 138 -14.20 3.87 10.05
C LEU A 138 -13.13 4.96 10.09
N LYS A 139 -12.74 5.45 11.29
CA LYS A 139 -11.63 6.40 11.45
C LYS A 139 -10.31 5.82 10.96
N TYR A 140 -10.16 4.49 10.96
CA TYR A 140 -8.96 3.81 10.48
C TYR A 140 -8.90 3.62 8.96
N LEU A 141 -9.95 4.00 8.22
CA LEU A 141 -9.96 3.92 6.76
C LEU A 141 -8.86 4.76 6.12
N LEU A 142 -8.70 6.01 6.55
CA LEU A 142 -7.72 6.93 5.99
C LEU A 142 -6.26 6.51 6.30
N PRO A 143 -5.90 6.14 7.55
CA PRO A 143 -4.61 5.55 7.86
C PRO A 143 -4.29 4.30 7.02
N LEU A 144 -5.26 3.40 6.87
CA LEU A 144 -5.09 2.18 6.07
C LEU A 144 -4.90 2.49 4.58
N TRP A 145 -5.71 3.41 4.04
CA TRP A 145 -5.58 3.84 2.66
C TRP A 145 -4.22 4.50 2.39
N GLY A 146 -3.75 5.36 3.30
CA GLY A 146 -2.41 5.96 3.23
C GLY A 146 -1.29 4.92 3.23
N TYR A 147 -1.38 3.93 4.13
CA TYR A 147 -0.48 2.78 4.17
C TYR A 147 -0.45 2.03 2.83
N ILE A 148 -1.63 1.67 2.29
CA ILE A 148 -1.74 0.97 1.00
C ILE A 148 -1.18 1.82 -0.13
N MET A 149 -1.43 3.13 -0.14
CA MET A 149 -0.96 4.05 -1.17
C MET A 149 0.57 4.11 -1.25
N VAL A 150 1.28 4.01 -0.13
CA VAL A 150 2.76 3.98 -0.11
C VAL A 150 3.28 2.74 -0.80
N PHE A 151 2.76 1.57 -0.43
CA PHE A 151 3.16 0.31 -1.06
C PHE A 151 2.71 0.21 -2.52
N ALA A 152 1.56 0.81 -2.87
CA ALA A 152 1.11 0.90 -4.26
C ALA A 152 2.01 1.80 -5.10
N ALA A 153 2.40 2.97 -4.58
CA ALA A 153 3.34 3.88 -5.24
C ALA A 153 4.72 3.23 -5.42
N MET A 154 5.21 2.52 -4.41
CA MET A 154 6.44 1.75 -4.49
C MET A 154 6.34 0.61 -5.51
N GLY A 155 5.22 -0.12 -5.54
CA GLY A 155 4.96 -1.18 -6.51
C GLY A 155 4.98 -0.66 -7.95
N VAL A 156 4.36 0.49 -8.22
CA VAL A 156 4.41 1.15 -9.55
C VAL A 156 5.82 1.63 -9.88
N MET A 157 6.52 2.23 -8.92
CA MET A 157 7.91 2.67 -9.12
C MET A 157 8.81 1.48 -9.51
N ILE A 158 8.69 0.36 -8.78
CA ILE A 158 9.40 -0.88 -9.11
C ILE A 158 8.97 -1.39 -10.49
N SER A 159 7.68 -1.33 -10.83
CA SER A 159 7.16 -1.73 -12.15
C SER A 159 7.75 -0.92 -13.30
N VAL A 160 8.00 0.37 -13.09
CA VAL A 160 8.64 1.24 -14.08
C VAL A 160 10.16 0.99 -14.16
N LEU A 161 10.81 0.70 -13.05
CA LEU A 161 12.27 0.46 -13.02
C LEU A 161 12.64 -0.93 -13.55
N ALA A 162 11.92 -1.95 -13.10
CA ALA A 162 12.12 -3.33 -13.49
C ALA A 162 11.35 -3.59 -14.80
N ARG A 163 12.02 -3.41 -15.93
CA ARG A 163 11.49 -3.62 -17.30
C ARG A 163 10.91 -5.02 -17.59
N SER A 164 11.00 -5.95 -16.65
CA SER A 164 10.41 -7.30 -16.73
C SER A 164 9.59 -7.58 -15.48
N SER A 165 8.44 -8.24 -15.66
CA SER A 165 7.52 -8.60 -14.57
C SER A 165 8.19 -9.51 -13.53
N LYS A 166 9.12 -10.37 -13.95
CA LYS A 166 9.87 -11.26 -13.06
C LYS A 166 10.80 -10.48 -12.13
N ALA A 167 11.53 -9.52 -12.67
CA ALA A 167 12.41 -8.65 -11.89
C ALA A 167 11.59 -7.78 -10.93
N ALA A 168 10.46 -7.23 -11.41
CA ALA A 168 9.57 -6.41 -10.60
C ALA A 168 9.01 -7.21 -9.40
N MET A 169 8.69 -8.49 -9.60
CA MET A 169 8.24 -9.39 -8.53
C MET A 169 9.31 -9.59 -7.46
N ILE A 170 10.56 -9.89 -7.84
CA ILE A 170 11.67 -10.11 -6.90
C ILE A 170 11.93 -8.85 -6.06
N TRP A 171 12.00 -7.68 -6.71
CA TRP A 171 12.21 -6.41 -6.02
C TRP A 171 11.05 -6.04 -5.10
N SER A 172 9.82 -6.36 -5.50
CA SER A 172 8.64 -6.17 -4.65
C SER A 172 8.65 -7.09 -3.43
N MET A 173 9.07 -8.35 -3.58
CA MET A 173 9.21 -9.26 -2.45
C MET A 173 10.30 -8.81 -1.47
N ALA A 174 11.47 -8.41 -1.99
CA ALA A 174 12.59 -7.95 -1.19
C ALA A 174 12.27 -6.65 -0.43
N SER A 175 11.69 -5.67 -1.11
CA SER A 175 11.26 -4.41 -0.46
C SER A 175 10.16 -4.63 0.58
N GLY A 176 9.24 -5.57 0.34
CA GLY A 176 8.16 -5.88 1.28
C GLY A 176 8.69 -6.50 2.58
N LEU A 177 9.75 -7.33 2.49
CA LEU A 177 10.42 -7.88 3.66
C LEU A 177 11.17 -6.79 4.43
N ILE A 178 11.92 -5.93 3.73
CA ILE A 178 12.71 -4.86 4.34
C ILE A 178 11.81 -3.86 5.10
N LEU A 179 10.62 -3.59 4.56
CA LEU A 179 9.70 -2.58 5.10
C LEU A 179 8.71 -3.12 6.13
N MET A 180 8.78 -4.40 6.49
CA MET A 180 8.10 -4.90 7.69
C MET A 180 8.58 -4.10 8.91
N PRO A 181 7.71 -3.56 9.76
CA PRO A 181 8.12 -2.66 10.84
C PRO A 181 9.23 -3.22 11.73
N ARG A 182 9.12 -4.48 12.17
CA ARG A 182 10.17 -5.11 13.00
C ARG A 182 11.49 -5.29 12.27
N PHE A 183 11.45 -5.64 10.99
CA PHE A 183 12.66 -5.87 10.21
C PHE A 183 13.35 -4.54 9.84
N PHE A 184 12.55 -3.52 9.50
CA PHE A 184 13.01 -2.17 9.24
C PHE A 184 13.71 -1.57 10.47
N VAL A 185 13.06 -1.64 11.64
CA VAL A 185 13.65 -1.16 12.90
C VAL A 185 14.96 -1.87 13.18
N MET A 186 15.02 -3.20 13.04
CA MET A 186 16.25 -3.97 13.24
C MET A 186 17.39 -3.54 12.31
N ILE A 187 17.10 -3.22 11.04
CA ILE A 187 18.09 -2.71 10.10
C ILE A 187 18.56 -1.32 10.50
N VAL A 188 17.63 -0.42 10.82
CA VAL A 188 17.94 0.97 11.20
C VAL A 188 18.75 1.01 12.50
N GLU A 189 18.40 0.19 13.48
CA GLU A 189 19.18 0.01 14.71
C GLU A 189 20.56 -0.58 14.42
N GLY A 190 20.66 -1.59 13.55
CA GLY A 190 21.93 -2.20 13.17
C GLY A 190 22.88 -1.20 12.50
N ILE A 191 22.38 -0.43 11.53
CA ILE A 191 23.14 0.62 10.84
C ILE A 191 23.47 1.77 11.81
N GLY A 192 22.51 2.18 12.63
CA GLY A 192 22.69 3.25 13.60
C GLY A 192 23.76 2.93 14.64
N ASN A 193 23.77 1.69 15.14
CA ASN A 193 24.81 1.20 16.05
C ASN A 193 26.18 1.11 15.36
N ALA A 194 26.24 0.68 14.10
CA ALA A 194 27.49 0.64 13.33
C ALA A 194 28.07 2.05 13.07
N LEU A 195 27.21 3.04 12.84
CA LEU A 195 27.58 4.45 12.62
C LEU A 195 27.69 5.27 13.91
N LYS A 196 27.47 4.66 15.09
CA LYS A 196 27.44 5.32 16.41
C LYS A 196 26.47 6.51 16.47
N LEU A 197 25.32 6.42 15.80
CA LEU A 197 24.27 7.43 15.88
C LEU A 197 23.61 7.42 17.27
N SER A 198 23.13 8.59 17.71
CA SER A 198 22.39 8.68 18.97
C SER A 198 21.05 7.92 18.88
N LYS A 199 20.61 7.32 19.99
CA LYS A 199 19.31 6.60 20.05
C LYS A 199 18.15 7.46 19.55
N LYS A 200 18.15 8.75 19.88
CA LYS A 200 17.14 9.71 19.44
C LYS A 200 17.03 9.79 17.90
N VAL A 201 18.14 9.73 17.19
CA VAL A 201 18.17 9.76 15.71
C VAL A 201 17.70 8.42 15.12
N ILE A 202 18.03 7.31 15.76
CA ILE A 202 17.58 5.96 15.35
C ILE A 202 16.05 5.84 15.51
N ASP A 203 15.50 6.37 16.60
CA ASP A 203 14.06 6.39 16.87
C ASP A 203 13.33 7.28 15.84
N GLU A 204 13.88 8.45 15.51
CA GLU A 204 13.34 9.35 14.49
C GLU A 204 13.34 8.72 13.08
N ILE A 205 14.39 7.98 12.70
CA ILE A 205 14.45 7.27 11.42
C ILE A 205 13.47 6.08 11.41
N SER A 206 13.30 5.40 12.54
CA SER A 206 12.40 4.25 12.66
C SER A 206 10.92 4.64 12.47
N LEU A 207 10.55 5.87 12.86
CA LEU A 207 9.21 6.44 12.62
C LEU A 207 8.87 6.56 11.12
N ILE A 208 9.83 6.42 10.21
CA ILE A 208 9.60 6.44 8.76
C ILE A 208 8.90 5.15 8.27
N SER A 209 8.90 4.08 9.07
CA SER A 209 8.25 2.82 8.68
C SER A 209 6.75 3.01 8.43
N PRO A 210 6.21 2.62 7.26
CA PRO A 210 4.79 2.78 6.94
C PRO A 210 3.85 2.13 7.97
N GLY A 211 4.25 1.03 8.60
CA GLY A 211 3.44 0.38 9.63
C GLY A 211 3.39 1.16 10.95
N ILE A 212 4.50 1.80 11.35
CA ILE A 212 4.57 2.65 12.56
C ILE A 212 3.82 3.96 12.33
N MET A 213 3.92 4.53 11.12
CA MET A 213 3.11 5.69 10.74
C MET A 213 1.61 5.37 10.76
N MET A 214 1.21 4.17 10.31
CA MET A 214 -0.20 3.74 10.34
C MET A 214 -0.74 3.66 11.78
N GLU A 215 0.06 3.16 12.72
CA GLU A 215 -0.28 3.18 14.16
C GLU A 215 -0.36 4.60 14.72
N THR A 216 0.54 5.48 14.28
CA THR A 216 0.54 6.87 14.76
C THR A 216 -0.69 7.63 14.26
N LEU A 217 -1.11 7.41 13.01
CA LEU A 217 -2.32 8.00 12.44
C LEU A 217 -3.62 7.47 13.04
N SER A 218 -3.59 6.30 13.67
CA SER A 218 -4.77 5.68 14.28
C SER A 218 -5.06 6.20 15.70
N LYS A 219 -4.12 6.95 16.30
CA LYS A 219 -4.26 7.62 17.61
C LYS A 219 -4.42 9.14 17.42
N PRO A 220 -5.60 9.66 17.06
CA PRO A 220 -5.81 11.08 16.72
C PRO A 220 -5.69 12.03 17.91
N GLU A 221 -5.59 11.52 19.14
CA GLU A 221 -5.45 12.31 20.37
C GLU A 221 -4.12 13.09 20.42
N ASN A 222 -3.11 12.64 19.68
CA ASN A 222 -1.83 13.34 19.54
C ASN A 222 -1.73 14.04 18.17
N THR A 223 -2.25 15.27 18.11
CA THR A 223 -2.34 16.07 16.88
C THR A 223 -1.00 16.31 16.19
N GLU A 224 0.09 16.43 16.95
CA GLU A 224 1.42 16.69 16.42
C GLU A 224 1.99 15.44 15.72
N SER A 225 1.94 14.29 16.38
CA SER A 225 2.37 13.02 15.78
C SER A 225 1.51 12.61 14.59
N TRP A 226 0.21 12.89 14.64
CA TRP A 226 -0.71 12.68 13.52
C TRP A 226 -0.32 13.51 12.30
N MET A 227 -0.01 14.79 12.50
CA MET A 227 0.39 15.70 11.42
C MET A 227 1.70 15.26 10.76
N ILE A 228 2.69 14.86 11.57
CA ILE A 228 3.98 14.35 11.10
C ILE A 228 3.80 13.08 10.26
N ALA A 229 2.98 12.12 10.72
CA ALA A 229 2.74 10.88 9.99
C ALA A 229 1.99 11.12 8.67
N SER A 230 1.00 12.03 8.66
CA SER A 230 0.25 12.40 7.45
C SER A 230 1.15 13.07 6.40
N MET A 231 2.00 14.00 6.84
CA MET A 231 3.00 14.63 5.98
C MET A 231 4.01 13.62 5.45
N GLY A 232 4.50 12.72 6.31
CA GLY A 232 5.44 11.65 5.94
C GLY A 232 4.88 10.75 4.84
N PHE A 233 3.64 10.28 4.99
CA PHE A 233 2.96 9.48 3.98
C PHE A 233 2.79 10.22 2.65
N THR A 234 2.36 11.48 2.71
CA THR A 234 2.16 12.30 1.51
C THR A 234 3.47 12.52 0.75
N ILE A 235 4.54 12.87 1.47
CA ILE A 235 5.87 13.08 0.87
C ILE A 235 6.37 11.78 0.24
N ALA A 236 6.26 10.65 0.94
CA ALA A 236 6.71 9.36 0.41
C ALA A 236 5.99 9.00 -0.90
N VAL A 237 4.66 9.13 -0.93
CA VAL A 237 3.86 8.85 -2.13
C VAL A 237 4.23 9.79 -3.27
N VAL A 238 4.31 11.10 -3.01
CA VAL A 238 4.64 12.10 -4.04
C VAL A 238 6.03 11.86 -4.60
N VAL A 239 7.03 11.60 -3.76
CA VAL A 239 8.41 11.34 -4.21
C VAL A 239 8.47 10.09 -5.07
N MET A 240 7.87 8.97 -4.64
CA MET A 240 7.89 7.72 -5.41
C MET A 240 7.16 7.85 -6.75
N ILE A 241 6.00 8.50 -6.78
CA ILE A 241 5.25 8.75 -8.02
C ILE A 241 6.04 9.68 -8.95
N THR A 242 6.71 10.69 -8.40
CA THR A 242 7.52 11.64 -9.18
C THR A 242 8.72 10.93 -9.83
N ILE A 243 9.45 10.10 -9.07
CA ILE A 243 10.54 9.28 -9.60
C ILE A 243 10.01 8.34 -10.69
N ALA A 244 8.86 7.68 -10.45
CA ALA A 244 8.25 6.79 -11.42
C ALA A 244 7.83 7.54 -12.70
N TYR A 245 7.26 8.73 -12.58
CA TYR A 245 6.84 9.56 -13.71
C TYR A 245 8.02 10.00 -14.58
N PHE A 246 9.04 10.62 -13.97
CA PHE A 246 10.23 11.07 -14.71
C PHE A 246 10.97 9.91 -15.36
N THR A 247 11.05 8.77 -14.68
CA THR A 247 11.68 7.58 -15.25
C THR A 247 10.87 7.05 -16.44
N PHE A 248 9.54 7.01 -16.34
CA PHE A 248 8.66 6.56 -17.42
C PHE A 248 8.70 7.50 -18.64
N GLU A 249 8.78 8.81 -18.41
CA GLU A 249 8.85 9.80 -19.48
C GLU A 249 10.17 9.70 -20.25
N ASN A 250 11.29 9.58 -19.53
CA ASN A 250 12.65 9.57 -20.09
C ASN A 250 13.11 8.21 -20.65
N GLN A 251 12.41 7.11 -20.35
CA GLN A 251 12.76 5.79 -20.88
C GLN A 251 12.24 5.62 -22.30
N ASP A 252 13.08 5.20 -23.24
CA ASP A 252 12.59 4.74 -24.55
C ASP A 252 11.78 3.44 -24.38
N GLU A 253 10.52 3.49 -24.81
CA GLU A 253 9.57 2.39 -24.69
C GLU A 253 9.51 1.56 -25.96
N TYR A 254 9.88 2.13 -27.11
CA TYR A 254 9.90 1.43 -28.39
C TYR A 254 10.93 0.30 -28.33
N ASN A 255 10.45 -0.94 -28.29
CA ASN A 255 11.27 -2.10 -28.60
C ASN A 255 11.58 -2.05 -30.10
N TYR A 256 12.70 -1.44 -30.48
CA TYR A 256 13.26 -1.56 -31.82
C TYR A 256 13.83 -2.98 -31.99
N GLY A 257 12.93 -3.97 -32.09
CA GLY A 257 13.19 -5.37 -32.45
C GLY A 257 14.51 -5.96 -31.96
N ASP A 258 14.46 -6.67 -30.83
CA ASP A 258 15.24 -7.92 -30.71
C ASP A 258 14.47 -9.04 -31.44
#